data_AF-A0A853C239-F1
#
_entry.id   AF-A0A853C239-F1
#
_cell.length_a   1.000
_cell.length_b   1.000
_cell.length_c   1.000
_cell.angle_alpha   90.00
_cell.angle_beta   90.00
_cell.angle_gamma   90.00
#
_symmetry.space_group_name_H-M   'P 1'
#
loop_
_entity.id
_entity.type
_entity.pdbx_description
1 polymer ?
#
loop_
_entity_poly.entity_id
_entity_poly.type
_entity_poly.pdbx_seq_one_letter_code
_entity_poly.pdbx_strand_id
1 'polypeptide(L)'
;MAKRPRNHGYAAFAPEDVADARAGRPPAELREYGAARGLAWLDHARPLGFAAAAPGFDEYRYSVLRGELPGGRYGVLMHQLMEVPVTGSPNVSGTLHGSVVRTGGRWWMPSWPNRTDIPIIGDFLDPPTDHSPREPLDTDAVWIPTTVVATHVPESVLQLFLTRLDRRDKLAPYDFTHQIALEPAGLPGWRLRTHVHPVGHDLLSRMLSGPVREVLARRHADPYFGVLLLRGTLVVRRNGYLLDPSALDQLAADAVTIADAVADACLPELSPRPFSEPLPSPRSEHPEVTPAWRDGYIQVATRLGLAMEDVDELHRAFPSLPVPGRVVAAMRGDLGGGIHGRLVYAAELNLAASERARGAVLLPAPPGARPTAPAGERHDDRKLVHHQREDITVLLSTHTAGFFREEQEDLVARALTFARERDLLTG
;
A
#
# COMPACT_ATOMS: atom_id res chain seq x y z
N MET A 1 -15.69 19.58 -13.67
CA MET A 1 -16.25 18.98 -12.43
C MET A 1 -17.44 18.13 -12.82
N ALA A 2 -17.33 16.81 -12.70
CA ALA A 2 -18.46 15.91 -12.88
C ALA A 2 -19.56 16.24 -11.86
N LYS A 3 -20.83 16.20 -12.28
CA LYS A 3 -22.00 16.43 -11.43
C LYS A 3 -22.06 15.28 -10.42
N ARG A 4 -21.67 15.52 -9.16
CA ARG A 4 -21.65 14.49 -8.10
C ARG A 4 -23.06 13.91 -7.88
N PRO A 5 -23.19 12.57 -7.73
CA PRO A 5 -24.49 11.94 -7.53
C PRO A 5 -25.08 12.42 -6.21
N ARG A 6 -26.25 13.06 -6.27
CA ARG A 6 -26.95 13.63 -5.10
C ARG A 6 -27.45 12.59 -4.08
N ASN A 7 -27.19 11.29 -4.31
CA ASN A 7 -27.69 10.19 -3.50
C ASN A 7 -26.77 8.95 -3.67
N HIS A 8 -25.74 8.77 -2.84
CA HIS A 8 -24.95 7.53 -2.76
C HIS A 8 -25.42 6.67 -1.57
N GLY A 9 -25.01 5.41 -1.51
CA GLY A 9 -25.19 4.61 -0.30
C GLY A 9 -24.29 5.11 0.83
N TYR A 10 -24.67 5.03 2.09
CA TYR A 10 -23.78 5.47 3.16
C TYR A 10 -24.04 4.69 4.44
N ALA A 11 -23.02 4.59 5.27
CA ALA A 11 -23.12 4.04 6.62
C ALA A 11 -22.03 4.65 7.49
N ALA A 12 -22.19 4.53 8.81
CA ALA A 12 -21.23 5.03 9.78
C ALA A 12 -20.91 3.94 10.81
N PHE A 13 -19.67 3.92 11.32
CA PHE A 13 -19.30 3.04 12.42
C PHE A 13 -19.75 3.55 13.79
N ALA A 14 -19.99 4.87 13.90
CA ALA A 14 -20.48 5.51 15.11
C ALA A 14 -21.69 6.42 14.78
N PRO A 15 -22.63 6.64 15.72
CA PRO A 15 -23.77 7.52 15.50
C PRO A 15 -23.40 8.95 15.09
N GLU A 16 -22.34 9.50 15.68
CA GLU A 16 -21.83 10.84 15.44
C GLU A 16 -21.32 11.04 14.00
N ASP A 17 -20.83 9.98 13.34
CA ASP A 17 -20.28 10.01 11.98
C ASP A 17 -21.38 9.96 10.88
N VAL A 18 -22.66 9.81 11.24
CA VAL A 18 -23.76 9.64 10.27
C VAL A 18 -23.95 10.86 9.37
N ALA A 19 -23.78 12.07 9.92
CA ALA A 19 -23.91 13.30 9.14
C ALA A 19 -22.83 13.40 8.06
N ASP A 20 -21.60 13.05 8.41
CA ASP A 20 -20.45 13.03 7.50
C ASP A 20 -20.61 11.94 6.43
N ALA A 21 -21.07 10.75 6.82
CA ALA A 21 -21.35 9.65 5.90
C ALA A 21 -22.39 10.03 4.84
N ARG A 22 -23.49 10.67 5.29
CA ARG A 22 -24.54 11.19 4.40
C ARG A 22 -24.02 12.29 3.49
N ALA A 23 -23.17 13.18 4.00
CA ALA A 23 -22.57 14.26 3.23
C ALA A 23 -21.55 13.73 2.18
N GLY A 24 -20.93 12.58 2.44
CA GLY A 24 -19.93 11.97 1.58
C GLY A 24 -18.62 12.76 1.52
N ARG A 25 -18.33 13.60 2.51
CA ARG A 25 -17.11 14.43 2.58
C ARG A 25 -16.85 14.89 4.01
N PRO A 26 -15.59 15.20 4.38
CA PRO A 26 -15.29 15.78 5.67
C PRO A 26 -15.89 17.19 5.82
N PRO A 27 -16.25 17.59 7.04
CA PRO A 27 -16.78 18.92 7.31
C PRO A 27 -15.71 20.03 7.25
N ALA A 28 -14.42 19.67 7.30
CA ALA A 28 -13.29 20.60 7.17
C ALA A 28 -12.06 19.95 6.51
N GLU A 29 -11.15 20.79 5.98
CA GLU A 29 -9.86 20.37 5.42
C GLU A 29 -8.77 20.30 6.51
N LEU A 30 -7.72 19.50 6.28
CA LEU A 30 -6.55 19.41 7.19
C LEU A 30 -5.37 20.30 6.79
N ARG A 31 -5.58 21.34 6.01
CA ARG A 31 -4.51 22.17 5.45
C ARG A 31 -3.65 22.84 6.52
N GLU A 32 -4.29 23.45 7.53
CA GLU A 32 -3.59 24.11 8.63
C GLU A 32 -2.82 23.12 9.51
N TYR A 33 -3.43 21.96 9.79
CA TYR A 33 -2.78 20.87 10.50
C TYR A 33 -1.51 20.41 9.77
N GLY A 34 -1.59 20.21 8.45
CA GLY A 34 -0.46 19.80 7.63
C GLY A 34 0.66 20.84 7.61
N ALA A 35 0.32 22.11 7.41
CA ALA A 35 1.29 23.21 7.42
C ALA A 35 2.05 23.30 8.76
N ALA A 36 1.35 23.16 9.89
CA ALA A 36 1.97 23.20 11.22
C ALA A 36 2.97 22.05 11.48
N ARG A 37 2.92 20.97 10.69
CA ARG A 37 3.78 19.77 10.82
C ARG A 37 4.72 19.57 9.63
N GLY A 38 4.76 20.53 8.70
CA GLY A 38 5.57 20.39 7.48
C GLY A 38 5.10 19.27 6.54
N LEU A 39 3.84 18.85 6.63
CA LEU A 39 3.26 17.85 5.74
C LEU A 39 2.82 18.52 4.43
N ALA A 40 3.25 17.97 3.30
CA ALA A 40 2.84 18.42 1.98
C ALA A 40 1.36 18.15 1.73
N TRP A 41 0.61 19.19 1.36
CA TRP A 41 -0.80 19.12 0.98
C TRP A 41 -0.94 18.62 -0.46
N LEU A 42 -1.63 17.49 -0.64
CA LEU A 42 -1.93 16.86 -1.93
C LEU A 42 -3.42 16.93 -2.29
N ASP A 43 -4.26 17.43 -1.36
CA ASP A 43 -5.71 17.52 -1.50
C ASP A 43 -6.38 16.17 -1.78
N HIS A 44 -6.72 15.90 -3.04
CA HIS A 44 -7.31 14.65 -3.53
C HIS A 44 -6.30 13.74 -4.24
N ALA A 45 -5.12 14.26 -4.57
CA ALA A 45 -4.16 13.59 -5.44
C ALA A 45 -3.64 12.30 -4.78
N ARG A 46 -3.54 11.24 -5.58
CA ARG A 46 -3.01 9.96 -5.12
C ARG A 46 -1.54 10.13 -4.69
N PRO A 47 -1.19 9.82 -3.44
CA PRO A 47 0.19 9.93 -2.97
C PRO A 47 1.07 8.86 -3.64
N LEU A 48 2.13 9.30 -4.34
CA LEU A 48 3.14 8.42 -4.93
C LEU A 48 3.69 7.44 -3.87
N GLY A 49 3.69 6.15 -4.19
CA GLY A 49 4.16 5.09 -3.31
C GLY A 49 3.12 4.56 -2.33
N PHE A 50 1.96 5.21 -2.19
CA PHE A 50 0.93 4.83 -1.22
C PHE A 50 -0.38 4.40 -1.90
N ALA A 51 -0.32 3.85 -3.12
CA ALA A 51 -1.50 3.35 -3.82
C ALA A 51 -2.19 2.21 -3.05
N ALA A 52 -1.45 1.44 -2.24
CA ALA A 52 -2.00 0.44 -1.32
C ALA A 52 -2.95 1.02 -0.26
N ALA A 53 -2.71 2.28 0.16
CA ALA A 53 -3.52 2.97 1.16
C ALA A 53 -4.65 3.80 0.52
N ALA A 54 -4.45 4.26 -0.72
CA ALA A 54 -5.38 5.14 -1.42
C ALA A 54 -6.47 4.34 -2.17
N PRO A 55 -7.74 4.77 -2.11
CA PRO A 55 -8.81 4.13 -2.90
C PRO A 55 -8.60 4.26 -4.42
N GLY A 56 -9.42 3.60 -5.24
CA GLY A 56 -9.36 3.75 -6.70
C GLY A 56 -9.67 5.20 -7.13
N PHE A 57 -10.80 5.73 -6.68
CA PHE A 57 -11.37 7.01 -7.12
C PHE A 57 -10.89 8.21 -6.29
N ASP A 58 -10.68 9.36 -6.95
CA ASP A 58 -10.28 10.63 -6.30
C ASP A 58 -11.37 11.15 -5.35
N GLU A 59 -12.64 10.90 -5.69
CA GLU A 59 -13.82 11.28 -4.92
C GLU A 59 -13.88 10.66 -3.52
N TYR A 60 -13.10 9.61 -3.28
CA TYR A 60 -13.07 8.91 -1.99
C TYR A 60 -11.93 9.42 -1.09
N ARG A 61 -11.02 10.24 -1.62
CA ARG A 61 -9.91 10.85 -0.88
C ARG A 61 -10.25 12.28 -0.51
N TYR A 62 -9.83 12.71 0.66
CA TYR A 62 -9.89 14.10 1.07
C TYR A 62 -8.70 14.39 1.98
N SER A 63 -8.24 15.65 2.01
CA SER A 63 -7.21 16.09 2.94
C SER A 63 -5.94 15.22 2.93
N VAL A 64 -5.48 14.81 1.74
CA VAL A 64 -4.28 13.99 1.63
C VAL A 64 -3.05 14.83 1.99
N LEU A 65 -2.37 14.40 3.04
CA LEU A 65 -1.13 14.95 3.56
C LEU A 65 -0.02 13.92 3.42
N ARG A 66 1.21 14.38 3.12
CA ARG A 66 2.37 13.50 2.98
C ARG A 66 3.62 14.14 3.59
N GLY A 67 4.35 13.40 4.40
CA GLY A 67 5.56 13.91 5.06
C GLY A 67 6.03 12.99 6.17
N GLU A 68 6.93 13.51 7.01
CA GLU A 68 7.30 12.85 8.26
C GLU A 68 6.14 12.93 9.24
N LEU A 69 5.56 11.77 9.55
CA LEU A 69 4.42 11.65 10.45
C LEU A 69 4.88 11.83 11.90
N PRO A 70 4.01 12.30 12.81
CA PRO A 70 4.21 12.14 14.24
C PRO A 70 4.61 10.69 14.57
N GLY A 71 5.78 10.53 15.17
CA GLY A 71 6.45 9.22 15.35
C GLY A 71 7.72 9.03 14.50
N GLY A 72 7.95 9.85 13.48
CA GLY A 72 9.24 9.95 12.76
C GLY A 72 9.34 9.17 11.43
N ARG A 73 8.33 8.40 11.04
CA ARG A 73 8.31 7.73 9.72
C ARG A 73 7.69 8.60 8.63
N TYR A 74 8.19 8.45 7.41
CA TYR A 74 7.57 9.07 6.24
C TYR A 74 6.32 8.30 5.82
N GLY A 75 5.22 9.02 5.65
CA GLY A 75 3.94 8.42 5.34
C GLY A 75 2.92 9.41 4.81
N VAL A 76 1.67 8.95 4.82
CA VAL A 76 0.50 9.73 4.42
C VAL A 76 -0.54 9.72 5.50
N LEU A 77 -1.26 10.82 5.63
CA LEU A 77 -2.47 10.96 6.42
C LEU A 77 -3.57 11.48 5.51
N MET A 78 -4.75 10.89 5.54
CA MET A 78 -5.89 11.35 4.74
C MET A 78 -7.22 11.02 5.36
N HIS A 79 -8.25 11.75 4.96
CA HIS A 79 -9.63 11.35 5.13
C HIS A 79 -10.03 10.47 3.93
N GLN A 80 -10.65 9.34 4.21
CA GLN A 80 -11.08 8.36 3.21
C GLN A 80 -12.56 8.03 3.39
N LEU A 81 -13.33 8.03 2.30
CA LEU A 81 -14.55 7.23 2.23
C LEU A 81 -14.17 5.77 2.00
N MET A 82 -14.29 4.96 3.03
CA MET A 82 -14.08 3.52 2.91
C MET A 82 -15.31 2.91 2.24
N GLU A 83 -15.10 2.41 1.03
CA GLU A 83 -16.12 1.69 0.29
C GLU A 83 -16.29 0.27 0.86
N VAL A 84 -17.53 -0.08 1.20
CA VAL A 84 -17.90 -1.43 1.63
C VAL A 84 -18.93 -1.96 0.64
N PRO A 85 -18.65 -3.06 -0.06
CA PRO A 85 -19.59 -3.64 -1.02
C PRO A 85 -20.83 -4.16 -0.29
N VAL A 86 -21.97 -4.18 -0.99
CA VAL A 86 -23.23 -4.66 -0.44
C VAL A 86 -23.66 -5.95 -1.15
N THR A 87 -23.92 -7.00 -0.36
CA THR A 87 -24.52 -8.27 -0.82
C THR A 87 -25.74 -8.56 0.06
N GLY A 88 -26.88 -7.96 -0.29
CA GLY A 88 -28.09 -7.90 0.55
C GLY A 88 -27.96 -6.93 1.74
N SER A 89 -26.80 -6.91 2.40
CA SER A 89 -26.42 -5.93 3.44
C SER A 89 -24.95 -5.53 3.27
N PRO A 90 -24.50 -4.40 3.86
CA PRO A 90 -23.08 -4.01 3.84
C PRO A 90 -22.19 -5.16 4.31
N ASN A 91 -21.15 -5.44 3.53
CA ASN A 91 -20.27 -6.57 3.74
C ASN A 91 -19.18 -6.27 4.79
N VAL A 92 -19.64 -5.87 5.97
CA VAL A 92 -18.83 -5.57 7.15
C VAL A 92 -19.60 -5.98 8.40
N SER A 93 -18.97 -6.73 9.29
CA SER A 93 -19.60 -7.18 10.54
C SER A 93 -19.58 -6.10 11.60
N GLY A 94 -20.52 -6.12 12.54
CA GLY A 94 -20.64 -5.16 13.64
C GLY A 94 -21.73 -4.14 13.40
N THR A 95 -22.03 -3.31 14.40
CA THR A 95 -23.08 -2.31 14.30
C THR A 95 -22.69 -1.21 13.32
N LEU A 96 -23.62 -0.87 12.42
CA LEU A 96 -23.56 0.29 11.55
C LEU A 96 -24.71 1.24 11.86
N HIS A 97 -24.46 2.53 11.70
CA HIS A 97 -25.41 3.60 11.98
C HIS A 97 -25.81 4.32 10.68
N GLY A 98 -27.07 4.73 10.60
CA GLY A 98 -27.59 5.51 9.47
C GLY A 98 -27.53 4.80 8.12
N SER A 99 -27.38 3.47 8.08
CA SER A 99 -27.13 2.70 6.85
C SER A 99 -28.22 2.89 5.81
N VAL A 100 -27.83 3.40 4.64
CA VAL A 100 -28.66 3.51 3.44
C VAL A 100 -27.94 2.79 2.32
N VAL A 101 -28.53 1.71 1.83
CA VAL A 101 -28.04 0.98 0.66
C VAL A 101 -28.81 1.45 -0.56
N ARG A 102 -28.10 1.68 -1.68
CA ARG A 102 -28.74 1.84 -2.99
C ARG A 102 -28.42 0.62 -3.84
N THR A 103 -29.44 -0.20 -4.09
CA THR A 103 -29.34 -1.30 -5.06
C THR A 103 -29.81 -0.82 -6.42
N GLY A 104 -29.05 -1.13 -7.46
CA GLY A 104 -29.51 -0.95 -8.84
C GLY A 104 -30.78 -1.79 -9.03
N GLY A 105 -31.87 -1.17 -9.48
CA GLY A 105 -33.20 -1.79 -9.51
C GLY A 105 -33.31 -3.01 -10.43
N ARG A 106 -32.94 -4.20 -9.97
CA ARG A 106 -33.38 -5.51 -10.47
C ARG A 106 -33.45 -6.53 -9.34
N TRP A 107 -34.50 -6.47 -8.54
CA TRP A 107 -34.79 -7.42 -7.44
C TRP A 107 -34.87 -8.91 -7.84
N TRP A 108 -34.90 -9.23 -9.14
CA TRP A 108 -35.06 -10.58 -9.69
C TRP A 108 -33.81 -11.14 -10.40
N MET A 109 -32.74 -10.36 -10.56
CA MET A 109 -31.43 -10.85 -10.97
C MET A 109 -30.42 -10.50 -9.88
N PRO A 110 -29.73 -11.47 -9.26
CA PRO A 110 -28.57 -11.16 -8.46
C PRO A 110 -27.48 -10.65 -9.40
N SER A 111 -27.39 -9.33 -9.60
CA SER A 111 -26.20 -8.72 -10.20
C SER A 111 -25.07 -8.93 -9.20
N TRP A 112 -24.15 -9.82 -9.54
CA TRP A 112 -22.91 -9.96 -8.80
C TRP A 112 -22.17 -8.62 -8.88
N PRO A 113 -21.73 -8.04 -7.74
CA PRO A 113 -21.12 -6.72 -7.75
C PRO A 113 -19.91 -6.68 -8.69
N ASN A 114 -19.96 -5.79 -9.70
CA ASN A 114 -18.92 -5.54 -10.69
C ASN A 114 -17.73 -4.78 -10.06
N ARG A 115 -16.82 -5.48 -9.37
CA ARG A 115 -15.85 -4.79 -8.47
C ARG A 115 -14.45 -5.38 -8.49
N THR A 116 -13.55 -4.80 -9.29
CA THR A 116 -12.09 -5.09 -9.25
C THR A 116 -11.22 -3.91 -8.83
N ASP A 117 -11.80 -2.82 -8.31
CA ASP A 117 -11.05 -1.69 -7.74
C ASP A 117 -10.72 -1.86 -6.24
N ILE A 118 -11.08 -3.02 -5.71
CA ILE A 118 -10.89 -3.38 -4.33
C ILE A 118 -9.75 -4.43 -4.25
N PRO A 119 -8.66 -4.23 -3.49
CA PRO A 119 -7.37 -4.94 -3.66
C PRO A 119 -7.30 -6.47 -3.48
N ILE A 120 -8.43 -7.19 -3.37
CA ILE A 120 -8.55 -8.66 -3.28
C ILE A 120 -9.85 -9.20 -3.93
N ILE A 121 -10.93 -8.41 -4.10
CA ILE A 121 -12.21 -8.95 -4.65
C ILE A 121 -12.08 -9.29 -6.16
N GLY A 122 -11.13 -8.68 -6.88
CA GLY A 122 -10.80 -9.07 -8.24
C GLY A 122 -9.96 -10.34 -8.38
N ASP A 123 -9.50 -10.95 -7.28
CA ASP A 123 -8.50 -12.02 -7.32
C ASP A 123 -9.08 -13.44 -7.36
N PHE A 124 -10.38 -13.65 -7.06
CA PHE A 124 -10.94 -15.00 -6.88
C PHE A 124 -12.36 -15.25 -7.40
N LEU A 125 -13.01 -14.23 -7.93
CA LEU A 125 -14.29 -14.38 -8.63
C LEU A 125 -14.06 -13.87 -10.06
N ASP A 126 -14.37 -14.69 -11.05
CA ASP A 126 -14.38 -14.31 -12.47
C ASP A 126 -14.84 -12.85 -12.60
N PRO A 127 -14.03 -11.95 -13.19
CA PRO A 127 -14.44 -10.57 -13.35
C PRO A 127 -15.78 -10.56 -14.12
N PRO A 128 -16.83 -9.89 -13.60
CA PRO A 128 -18.09 -9.81 -14.31
C PRO A 128 -17.88 -9.22 -15.71
N THR A 129 -18.60 -9.78 -16.69
CA THR A 129 -18.51 -9.51 -18.13
C THR A 129 -19.03 -8.13 -18.57
N ASP A 130 -19.19 -7.20 -17.65
CA ASP A 130 -19.72 -5.87 -17.93
C ASP A 130 -18.58 -4.87 -18.16
N HIS A 131 -18.41 -4.49 -19.43
CA HIS A 131 -17.39 -3.56 -19.92
C HIS A 131 -17.74 -2.08 -19.74
N SER A 132 -18.82 -1.74 -19.02
CA SER A 132 -19.18 -0.35 -18.76
C SER A 132 -18.13 0.37 -17.90
N PRO A 133 -17.82 1.65 -18.21
CA PRO A 133 -16.87 2.43 -17.42
C PRO A 133 -17.41 2.66 -16.01
N ARG A 134 -16.58 2.39 -15.01
CA ARG A 134 -16.94 2.50 -13.59
C ARG A 134 -17.10 3.96 -13.17
N GLU A 135 -18.11 4.24 -12.36
CA GLU A 135 -18.35 5.56 -11.81
C GLU A 135 -18.10 5.59 -10.29
N PRO A 136 -17.53 6.68 -9.75
CA PRO A 136 -17.41 6.85 -8.30
C PRO A 136 -18.80 6.96 -7.66
N LEU A 137 -18.96 6.41 -6.46
CA LEU A 137 -20.21 6.45 -5.68
C LEU A 137 -21.41 5.77 -6.39
N ASP A 138 -21.15 4.69 -7.12
CA ASP A 138 -22.16 3.92 -7.85
C ASP A 138 -23.14 3.15 -6.92
N THR A 139 -24.02 2.36 -7.50
CA THR A 139 -24.92 1.45 -6.81
C THR A 139 -24.16 0.20 -6.31
N ASP A 140 -24.65 -0.42 -5.23
CA ASP A 140 -24.12 -1.64 -4.60
C ASP A 140 -22.96 -1.49 -3.59
N ALA A 141 -22.72 -0.28 -3.07
CA ALA A 141 -21.86 -0.05 -1.92
C ALA A 141 -22.47 0.90 -0.89
N VAL A 142 -21.87 0.90 0.30
CA VAL A 142 -21.96 2.02 1.24
C VAL A 142 -20.58 2.60 1.44
N TRP A 143 -20.53 3.92 1.62
CA TRP A 143 -19.28 4.63 1.91
C TRP A 143 -19.28 5.07 3.37
N ILE A 144 -18.20 4.73 4.07
CA ILE A 144 -18.04 4.94 5.52
C ILE A 144 -16.89 5.93 5.77
N PRO A 145 -17.12 7.05 6.49
CA PRO A 145 -16.07 7.98 6.86
C PRO A 145 -14.97 7.32 7.70
N THR A 146 -13.72 7.53 7.29
CA THR A 146 -12.54 7.05 8.00
C THR A 146 -11.39 8.05 7.89
N THR A 147 -10.53 8.03 8.89
CA THR A 147 -9.21 8.68 8.84
C THR A 147 -8.15 7.61 8.75
N VAL A 148 -7.23 7.80 7.81
CA VAL A 148 -6.23 6.82 7.40
C VAL A 148 -4.84 7.38 7.60
N VAL A 149 -3.97 6.57 8.18
CA VAL A 149 -2.52 6.80 8.19
C VAL A 149 -1.85 5.62 7.52
N ALA A 150 -0.88 5.86 6.64
CA ALA A 150 -0.08 4.80 6.07
C ALA A 150 1.41 5.13 6.01
N THR A 151 2.24 4.11 6.20
CA THR A 151 3.71 4.18 6.13
C THR A 151 4.25 2.90 5.51
N HIS A 152 5.46 2.96 4.97
CA HIS A 152 6.15 1.78 4.43
C HIS A 152 6.75 0.92 5.54
N VAL A 153 6.64 -0.39 5.35
CA VAL A 153 7.24 -1.46 6.15
C VAL A 153 7.72 -2.55 5.17
N PRO A 154 8.76 -2.27 4.35
CA PRO A 154 9.24 -3.21 3.33
C PRO A 154 9.65 -4.57 3.93
N GLU A 155 10.09 -4.60 5.19
CA GLU A 155 10.45 -5.81 5.93
C GLU A 155 9.29 -6.81 6.02
N SER A 156 8.04 -6.33 5.95
CA SER A 156 6.84 -7.16 6.08
C SER A 156 6.36 -7.77 4.76
N VAL A 157 6.98 -7.42 3.62
CA VAL A 157 6.43 -7.67 2.27
C VAL A 157 6.27 -9.15 1.93
N LEU A 158 7.06 -10.03 2.55
CA LEU A 158 6.96 -11.48 2.35
C LEU A 158 6.00 -12.12 3.36
N GLN A 159 6.26 -11.91 4.66
CA GLN A 159 5.60 -12.66 5.73
C GLN A 159 4.20 -12.16 6.06
N LEU A 160 3.95 -10.85 5.87
CA LEU A 160 2.70 -10.17 6.23
C LEU A 160 2.12 -9.42 5.03
N PHE A 161 2.44 -9.92 3.83
CA PHE A 161 2.10 -9.35 2.53
C PHE A 161 0.64 -8.90 2.37
N LEU A 162 -0.28 -9.70 2.92
CA LEU A 162 -1.73 -9.52 2.91
C LEU A 162 -2.25 -9.90 4.29
N THR A 163 -2.14 -8.98 5.24
CA THR A 163 -2.51 -9.25 6.64
C THR A 163 -3.36 -8.13 7.21
N ARG A 164 -4.42 -8.48 7.92
CA ARG A 164 -5.37 -7.57 8.56
C ARG A 164 -5.44 -7.87 10.05
N LEU A 165 -5.39 -6.83 10.89
CA LEU A 165 -5.68 -6.92 12.32
C LEU A 165 -6.86 -6.01 12.63
N ASP A 166 -7.96 -6.61 13.08
CA ASP A 166 -9.14 -5.87 13.54
C ASP A 166 -9.99 -6.72 14.49
N ARG A 167 -11.10 -6.13 14.95
CA ARG A 167 -12.08 -6.81 15.80
C ARG A 167 -13.33 -7.27 15.04
N ARG A 168 -13.32 -7.17 13.71
CA ARG A 168 -14.48 -7.45 12.87
C ARG A 168 -14.36 -8.86 12.31
N ASP A 169 -15.43 -9.64 12.34
CA ASP A 169 -15.49 -10.96 11.74
C ASP A 169 -15.43 -10.89 10.21
N LYS A 170 -16.01 -9.84 9.64
CA LYS A 170 -16.12 -9.61 8.20
C LYS A 170 -15.81 -8.16 7.85
N LEU A 171 -15.03 -7.93 6.81
CA LEU A 171 -14.72 -6.64 6.21
C LEU A 171 -14.19 -6.91 4.79
N ALA A 172 -15.12 -7.09 3.86
CA ALA A 172 -14.76 -7.24 2.45
C ALA A 172 -14.11 -5.94 1.95
N PRO A 173 -13.05 -6.02 1.14
CA PRO A 173 -12.48 -7.20 0.47
C PRO A 173 -11.53 -8.05 1.31
N TYR A 174 -11.15 -7.57 2.50
CA TYR A 174 -9.98 -8.07 3.22
C TYR A 174 -10.31 -9.31 4.04
N ASP A 175 -11.28 -10.11 3.59
CA ASP A 175 -11.73 -11.34 4.22
C ASP A 175 -10.80 -12.47 3.82
N PHE A 176 -9.65 -12.52 4.49
CA PHE A 176 -8.67 -13.55 4.24
C PHE A 176 -9.04 -14.89 4.88
N THR A 177 -8.55 -15.97 4.27
CA THR A 177 -8.92 -17.35 4.59
C THR A 177 -8.40 -17.83 5.95
N HIS A 178 -7.20 -17.39 6.35
CA HIS A 178 -6.60 -17.79 7.63
C HIS A 178 -6.91 -16.77 8.71
N GLN A 179 -7.36 -17.24 9.86
CA GLN A 179 -7.72 -16.42 11.01
C GLN A 179 -7.06 -16.92 12.29
N ILE A 180 -6.45 -16.01 13.03
CA ILE A 180 -5.84 -16.26 14.33
C ILE A 180 -6.50 -15.33 15.35
N ALA A 181 -7.10 -15.91 16.38
CA ALA A 181 -7.70 -15.17 17.49
C ALA A 181 -6.58 -14.69 18.44
N LEU A 182 -6.64 -13.43 18.88
CA LEU A 182 -5.57 -12.81 19.68
C LEU A 182 -5.90 -12.74 21.19
N GLU A 183 -6.98 -13.38 21.63
CA GLU A 183 -7.31 -13.59 23.04
C GLU A 183 -6.12 -14.19 23.83
N PRO A 184 -5.38 -15.21 23.32
CA PRO A 184 -4.23 -15.76 24.04
C PRO A 184 -3.10 -14.74 24.24
N ALA A 185 -3.05 -13.69 23.43
CA ALA A 185 -2.10 -12.58 23.55
C ALA A 185 -2.62 -11.43 24.43
N GLY A 186 -3.77 -11.60 25.11
CA GLY A 186 -4.39 -10.58 25.96
C GLY A 186 -5.17 -9.52 25.20
N LEU A 187 -5.55 -9.79 23.94
CA LEU A 187 -6.29 -8.87 23.07
C LEU A 187 -7.68 -9.45 22.75
N PRO A 188 -8.64 -9.39 23.69
CA PRO A 188 -9.96 -9.99 23.47
C PRO A 188 -10.68 -9.37 22.28
N GLY A 189 -11.28 -10.22 21.44
CA GLY A 189 -12.03 -9.80 20.25
C GLY A 189 -11.15 -9.38 19.06
N TRP A 190 -9.84 -9.20 19.24
CA TRP A 190 -8.92 -8.94 18.14
C TRP A 190 -8.57 -10.22 17.39
N ARG A 191 -8.44 -10.10 16.07
CA ARG A 191 -8.08 -11.20 15.19
C ARG A 191 -7.05 -10.73 14.19
N LEU A 192 -6.07 -11.58 13.91
CA LEU A 192 -5.23 -11.47 12.73
C LEU A 192 -5.82 -12.33 11.62
N ARG A 193 -5.89 -11.78 10.41
CA ARG A 193 -6.28 -12.48 9.20
C ARG A 193 -5.19 -12.35 8.16
N THR A 194 -4.89 -13.43 7.46
CA THR A 194 -3.83 -13.42 6.44
C THR A 194 -4.18 -14.27 5.23
N HIS A 195 -3.71 -13.86 4.06
CA HIS A 195 -3.89 -14.58 2.82
C HIS A 195 -2.75 -15.57 2.58
N VAL A 196 -3.00 -16.60 1.75
CA VAL A 196 -2.07 -17.66 1.34
C VAL A 196 -1.62 -18.59 2.48
N HIS A 197 -0.85 -18.07 3.44
CA HIS A 197 -0.19 -18.86 4.48
C HIS A 197 -0.45 -18.27 5.86
N PRO A 198 -0.65 -19.12 6.89
CA PRO A 198 -0.77 -18.67 8.26
C PRO A 198 0.54 -18.01 8.73
N VAL A 199 0.43 -16.96 9.53
CA VAL A 199 1.58 -16.33 10.17
C VAL A 199 2.15 -17.28 11.22
N GLY A 200 3.46 -17.52 11.18
CA GLY A 200 4.15 -18.38 12.15
C GLY A 200 4.00 -17.88 13.60
N HIS A 201 3.89 -18.81 14.55
CA HIS A 201 3.70 -18.48 15.96
C HIS A 201 4.81 -17.58 16.52
N ASP A 202 6.06 -17.79 16.12
CA ASP A 202 7.20 -17.00 16.61
C ASP A 202 7.13 -15.55 16.11
N LEU A 203 6.81 -15.34 14.83
CA LEU A 203 6.61 -14.00 14.27
C LEU A 203 5.44 -13.28 14.95
N LEU A 204 4.32 -13.99 15.13
CA LEU A 204 3.15 -13.43 15.83
C LEU A 204 3.49 -13.05 17.28
N SER A 205 4.22 -13.91 17.99
CA SER A 205 4.67 -13.67 19.36
C SER A 205 5.58 -12.44 19.46
N ARG A 206 6.59 -12.33 18.58
CA ARG A 206 7.47 -11.14 18.51
C ARG A 206 6.67 -9.86 18.27
N MET A 207 5.79 -9.87 17.26
CA MET A 207 4.96 -8.73 16.89
C MET A 207 4.05 -8.27 18.05
N LEU A 208 3.44 -9.21 18.79
CA LEU A 208 2.49 -8.91 19.87
C LEU A 208 3.12 -8.82 21.27
N SER A 209 4.44 -8.98 21.40
CA SER A 209 5.13 -8.98 22.69
C SER A 209 5.21 -7.59 23.36
N GLY A 210 5.02 -6.51 22.60
CA GLY A 210 5.22 -5.15 23.09
C GLY A 210 4.31 -4.10 22.44
N PRO A 211 4.85 -3.09 21.71
CA PRO A 211 4.12 -1.87 21.37
C PRO A 211 2.81 -2.08 20.59
N VAL A 212 2.77 -3.06 19.68
CA VAL A 212 1.55 -3.38 18.92
C VAL A 212 0.40 -3.72 19.87
N ARG A 213 0.64 -4.61 20.84
CA ARG A 213 -0.38 -5.02 21.81
C ARG A 213 -0.90 -3.84 22.61
N GLU A 214 -0.02 -2.92 23.03
CA GLU A 214 -0.41 -1.73 23.79
C GLU A 214 -1.29 -0.78 22.97
N VAL A 215 -0.94 -0.56 21.69
CA VAL A 215 -1.76 0.23 20.77
C VAL A 215 -3.13 -0.42 20.58
N LEU A 216 -3.18 -1.72 20.27
CA LEU A 216 -4.45 -2.43 20.04
C LEU A 216 -5.33 -2.46 21.30
N ALA A 217 -4.75 -2.62 22.49
CA ALA A 217 -5.47 -2.55 23.75
C ALA A 217 -6.08 -1.16 23.99
N ARG A 218 -5.30 -0.09 23.78
CA ARG A 218 -5.78 1.30 23.89
C ARG A 218 -6.89 1.62 22.89
N ARG A 219 -6.81 1.05 21.69
CA ARG A 219 -7.78 1.22 20.59
C ARG A 219 -8.98 0.29 20.67
N HIS A 220 -9.06 -0.57 21.69
CA HIS A 220 -10.16 -1.50 21.86
C HIS A 220 -11.53 -0.82 22.01
N ALA A 221 -11.59 0.42 22.50
CA ALA A 221 -12.85 1.16 22.63
C ALA A 221 -13.31 1.85 21.34
N ASP A 222 -12.44 2.00 20.33
CA ASP A 222 -12.79 2.71 19.09
C ASP A 222 -13.87 1.91 18.31
N PRO A 223 -14.97 2.55 17.83
CA PRO A 223 -16.01 1.88 17.04
C PRO A 223 -15.48 1.14 15.81
N TYR A 224 -14.41 1.66 15.21
CA TYR A 224 -13.57 0.94 14.28
C TYR A 224 -12.12 1.40 14.36
N PHE A 225 -11.23 0.43 14.54
CA PHE A 225 -9.81 0.56 14.32
C PHE A 225 -9.33 -0.69 13.59
N GLY A 226 -8.61 -0.52 12.50
CA GLY A 226 -8.08 -1.62 11.71
C GLY A 226 -6.66 -1.34 11.25
N VAL A 227 -5.82 -2.36 11.29
CA VAL A 227 -4.48 -2.36 10.70
C VAL A 227 -4.50 -3.28 9.49
N LEU A 228 -3.97 -2.82 8.38
CA LEU A 228 -3.81 -3.59 7.16
C LEU A 228 -2.36 -3.48 6.69
N LEU A 229 -1.70 -4.62 6.52
CA LEU A 229 -0.43 -4.76 5.83
C LEU A 229 -0.72 -5.25 4.42
N LEU A 230 -0.35 -4.44 3.44
CA LEU A 230 -0.58 -4.69 2.02
C LEU A 230 0.70 -4.39 1.26
N ARG A 231 1.37 -5.41 0.72
CA ARG A 231 2.56 -5.24 -0.15
C ARG A 231 3.64 -4.34 0.49
N GLY A 232 3.97 -4.57 1.77
CA GLY A 232 4.96 -3.76 2.49
C GLY A 232 4.51 -2.33 2.82
N THR A 233 3.20 -2.06 2.76
CA THR A 233 2.58 -0.81 3.25
C THR A 233 1.69 -1.14 4.44
N LEU A 234 1.97 -0.49 5.58
CA LEU A 234 1.10 -0.51 6.73
C LEU A 234 0.06 0.61 6.63
N VAL A 235 -1.21 0.26 6.81
CA VAL A 235 -2.36 1.17 6.73
C VAL A 235 -3.17 1.02 8.02
N VAL A 236 -3.26 2.09 8.80
CA VAL A 236 -4.16 2.19 9.95
C VAL A 236 -5.39 2.98 9.55
N ARG A 237 -6.57 2.46 9.88
CA ARG A 237 -7.85 3.15 9.71
C ARG A 237 -8.56 3.29 11.04
N ARG A 238 -9.10 4.47 11.29
CA ARG A 238 -10.01 4.77 12.41
C ARG A 238 -11.32 5.32 11.85
N ASN A 239 -12.45 5.04 12.51
CA ASN A 239 -13.74 5.64 12.10
C ASN A 239 -13.71 7.18 12.14
N GLY A 240 -14.54 7.78 11.30
CA GLY A 240 -14.81 9.21 11.30
C GLY A 240 -13.72 10.05 10.62
N TYR A 241 -14.05 11.31 10.38
CA TYR A 241 -13.10 12.31 9.89
C TYR A 241 -12.53 13.09 11.08
N LEU A 242 -11.33 12.70 11.52
CA LEU A 242 -10.69 13.35 12.66
C LEU A 242 -10.26 14.75 12.29
N LEU A 243 -10.64 15.72 13.12
CA LEU A 243 -10.25 17.12 12.99
C LEU A 243 -9.38 17.61 14.14
N ASP A 244 -9.47 16.95 15.31
CA ASP A 244 -8.65 17.31 16.46
C ASP A 244 -7.17 17.01 16.18
N PRO A 245 -6.27 18.01 16.21
CA PRO A 245 -4.85 17.82 15.96
C PRO A 245 -4.21 16.77 16.86
N SER A 246 -4.61 16.69 18.14
CA SER A 246 -4.01 15.74 19.08
C SER A 246 -4.41 14.29 18.76
N ALA A 247 -5.67 14.06 18.34
CA ALA A 247 -6.15 12.76 17.89
C ALA A 247 -5.49 12.33 16.56
N LEU A 248 -5.25 13.27 15.65
CA LEU A 248 -4.50 13.03 14.41
C LEU A 248 -3.04 12.66 14.70
N ASP A 249 -2.38 13.38 15.60
CA ASP A 249 -1.01 13.08 16.04
C ASP A 249 -0.93 11.70 16.68
N GLN A 250 -1.87 11.37 17.56
CA GLN A 250 -1.88 10.07 18.23
C GLN A 250 -2.17 8.92 17.26
N LEU A 251 -3.04 9.12 16.26
CA LEU A 251 -3.28 8.11 15.22
C LEU A 251 -2.04 7.88 14.38
N ALA A 252 -1.32 8.95 14.03
CA ALA A 252 -0.06 8.85 13.31
C ALA A 252 1.02 8.15 14.14
N ALA A 253 1.20 8.56 15.40
CA ALA A 253 2.16 7.94 16.31
C ALA A 253 1.86 6.45 16.55
N ASP A 254 0.59 6.07 16.68
CA ASP A 254 0.18 4.68 16.78
C ASP A 254 0.53 3.88 15.51
N ALA A 255 0.31 4.46 14.32
CA ALA A 255 0.65 3.81 13.06
C ALA A 255 2.17 3.60 12.91
N VAL A 256 2.97 4.61 13.29
CA VAL A 256 4.44 4.49 13.31
C VAL A 256 4.90 3.44 14.32
N THR A 257 4.34 3.47 15.52
CA THR A 257 4.64 2.48 16.58
C THR A 257 4.38 1.05 16.11
N ILE A 258 3.24 0.81 15.45
CA ILE A 258 2.92 -0.51 14.90
C ILE A 258 3.90 -0.85 13.78
N ALA A 259 4.19 0.10 12.88
CA ALA A 259 5.07 -0.12 11.75
C ALA A 259 6.50 -0.50 12.18
N ASP A 260 7.05 0.16 13.19
CA ASP A 260 8.40 -0.11 13.71
C ASP A 260 8.44 -1.49 14.36
N ALA A 261 7.47 -1.81 15.21
CA ALA A 261 7.38 -3.12 15.84
C ALA A 261 7.15 -4.26 14.83
N VAL A 262 6.40 -4.02 13.75
CA VAL A 262 6.23 -5.00 12.66
C VAL A 262 7.55 -5.19 11.91
N ALA A 263 8.26 -4.11 11.58
CA ALA A 263 9.56 -4.19 10.93
C ALA A 263 10.53 -5.05 11.76
N ASP A 264 10.68 -4.71 13.04
CA ASP A 264 11.55 -5.42 13.98
C ASP A 264 11.19 -6.89 14.15
N ALA A 265 9.88 -7.22 14.19
CA ALA A 265 9.42 -8.60 14.31
C ALA A 265 9.73 -9.45 13.08
N CYS A 266 9.77 -8.83 11.89
CA CYS A 266 10.05 -9.48 10.61
C CYS A 266 11.56 -9.65 10.35
N LEU A 267 12.43 -8.78 10.88
CA LEU A 267 13.88 -8.83 10.64
C LEU A 267 14.53 -10.21 10.81
N PRO A 268 14.21 -11.03 11.84
CA PRO A 268 14.81 -12.36 12.00
C PRO A 268 14.50 -13.36 10.88
N GLU A 269 13.47 -13.11 10.07
CA GLU A 269 13.09 -13.95 8.92
C GLU A 269 13.84 -13.57 7.63
N LEU A 270 14.65 -12.51 7.69
CA LEU A 270 15.35 -11.92 6.55
C LEU A 270 16.83 -12.35 6.57
N SER A 271 17.48 -12.28 5.42
CA SER A 271 18.87 -12.71 5.26
C SER A 271 19.63 -11.68 4.44
N PRO A 272 20.04 -10.55 5.06
CA PRO A 272 20.73 -9.48 4.35
C PRO A 272 21.99 -9.97 3.65
N ARG A 273 22.24 -9.47 2.43
CA ARG A 273 23.42 -9.82 1.61
C ARG A 273 24.05 -8.57 1.01
N PRO A 274 25.35 -8.59 0.66
CA PRO A 274 25.98 -7.48 -0.06
C PRO A 274 25.28 -7.22 -1.40
N PHE A 275 25.09 -5.95 -1.77
CA PHE A 275 24.45 -5.61 -3.04
C PHE A 275 25.18 -6.21 -4.27
N SER A 276 26.50 -6.39 -4.20
CA SER A 276 27.29 -6.98 -5.28
C SER A 276 27.06 -8.48 -5.49
N GLU A 277 26.43 -9.20 -4.56
CA GLU A 277 26.17 -10.64 -4.72
C GLU A 277 25.01 -10.89 -5.71
N PRO A 278 25.15 -11.82 -6.67
CA PRO A 278 24.02 -12.23 -7.50
C PRO A 278 23.02 -13.04 -6.68
N LEU A 279 21.73 -12.80 -6.93
CA LEU A 279 20.66 -13.59 -6.32
C LEU A 279 20.34 -14.81 -7.18
N PRO A 280 19.72 -15.86 -6.59
CA PRO A 280 19.25 -17.01 -7.35
C PRO A 280 18.29 -16.60 -8.49
N SER A 281 18.27 -17.37 -9.57
CA SER A 281 17.24 -17.25 -10.60
C SER A 281 15.84 -17.53 -10.01
N PRO A 282 14.77 -16.97 -10.59
CA PRO A 282 13.39 -17.18 -10.12
C PRO A 282 13.05 -18.67 -9.97
N ARG A 283 12.60 -19.08 -8.76
CA ARG A 283 12.31 -20.49 -8.46
C ARG A 283 10.93 -20.95 -8.94
N SER A 284 9.98 -20.04 -9.07
CA SER A 284 8.62 -20.34 -9.49
C SER A 284 7.94 -19.12 -10.10
N GLU A 285 6.77 -19.37 -10.69
CA GLU A 285 5.87 -18.31 -11.13
C GLU A 285 5.35 -17.50 -9.93
N HIS A 286 5.45 -16.17 -10.01
CA HIS A 286 4.87 -15.30 -8.99
C HIS A 286 3.34 -15.22 -9.21
N PRO A 287 2.51 -15.51 -8.19
CA PRO A 287 1.06 -15.70 -8.37
C PRO A 287 0.34 -14.44 -8.88
N GLU A 288 0.87 -13.25 -8.59
CA GLU A 288 0.28 -11.98 -9.04
C GLU A 288 0.78 -11.52 -10.41
N VAL A 289 1.72 -12.24 -11.02
CA VAL A 289 2.31 -11.88 -12.32
C VAL A 289 1.73 -12.79 -13.39
N THR A 290 0.83 -12.23 -14.21
CA THR A 290 0.25 -12.93 -15.36
C THR A 290 1.34 -13.37 -16.35
N PRO A 291 1.08 -14.40 -17.18
CA PRO A 291 2.04 -14.83 -18.21
C PRO A 291 2.51 -13.70 -19.13
N ALA A 292 1.60 -12.81 -19.55
CA ALA A 292 1.91 -11.69 -20.43
C ALA A 292 2.92 -10.72 -19.79
N TRP A 293 2.74 -10.38 -18.51
CA TRP A 293 3.69 -9.54 -17.77
C TRP A 293 5.05 -10.22 -17.61
N ARG A 294 5.06 -11.52 -17.32
CA ARG A 294 6.29 -12.30 -17.18
C ARG A 294 7.09 -12.31 -18.48
N ASP A 295 6.44 -12.60 -19.60
CA ASP A 295 7.07 -12.62 -20.91
C ASP A 295 7.62 -11.23 -21.27
N GLY A 296 6.89 -10.17 -20.95
CA GLY A 296 7.35 -8.80 -21.09
C GLY A 296 8.64 -8.53 -20.31
N TYR A 297 8.72 -8.95 -19.04
CA TYR A 297 9.95 -8.80 -18.26
C TYR A 297 11.12 -9.62 -18.80
N ILE A 298 10.89 -10.85 -19.28
CA ILE A 298 11.93 -11.67 -19.93
C ILE A 298 12.44 -11.00 -21.20
N GLN A 299 11.56 -10.39 -22.00
CA GLN A 299 11.95 -9.64 -23.19
C GLN A 299 12.78 -8.40 -22.84
N VAL A 300 12.40 -7.66 -21.79
CA VAL A 300 13.19 -6.51 -21.29
C VAL A 300 14.56 -6.96 -20.81
N ALA A 301 14.64 -8.02 -20.01
CA ALA A 301 15.90 -8.58 -19.52
C ALA A 301 16.80 -8.99 -20.69
N THR A 302 16.26 -9.75 -21.65
CA THR A 302 16.99 -10.21 -22.85
C THR A 302 17.52 -9.04 -23.67
N ARG A 303 16.67 -8.04 -23.94
CA ARG A 303 17.04 -6.84 -24.71
C ARG A 303 18.18 -6.06 -24.06
N LEU A 304 18.18 -5.98 -22.74
CA LEU A 304 19.18 -5.24 -21.95
C LEU A 304 20.37 -6.11 -21.56
N GLY A 305 20.39 -7.40 -21.90
CA GLY A 305 21.46 -8.32 -21.49
C GLY A 305 21.52 -8.56 -19.98
N LEU A 306 20.39 -8.46 -19.28
CA LEU A 306 20.27 -8.65 -17.84
C LEU A 306 19.81 -10.08 -17.50
N ALA A 307 20.29 -10.61 -16.38
CA ALA A 307 19.86 -11.87 -15.80
C ALA A 307 18.67 -11.65 -14.86
N MET A 308 17.63 -12.47 -14.98
CA MET A 308 16.49 -12.46 -14.04
C MET A 308 16.94 -12.96 -12.66
N GLU A 309 16.50 -12.29 -11.61
CA GLU A 309 16.71 -12.67 -10.22
C GLU A 309 15.37 -12.96 -9.51
N ASP A 310 15.41 -13.83 -8.50
CA ASP A 310 14.27 -14.16 -7.66
C ASP A 310 13.85 -12.96 -6.80
N VAL A 311 12.58 -12.57 -6.92
CA VAL A 311 12.05 -11.36 -6.26
C VAL A 311 11.87 -11.53 -4.75
N ASP A 312 11.66 -12.75 -4.27
CA ASP A 312 11.54 -12.99 -2.83
C ASP A 312 12.94 -13.00 -2.19
N GLU A 313 13.94 -13.56 -2.87
CA GLU A 313 15.34 -13.45 -2.45
C GLU A 313 15.82 -11.99 -2.44
N LEU A 314 15.34 -11.15 -3.36
CA LEU A 314 15.64 -9.71 -3.35
C LEU A 314 15.14 -9.04 -2.06
N HIS A 315 13.89 -9.29 -1.65
CA HIS A 315 13.34 -8.73 -0.41
C HIS A 315 14.01 -9.31 0.84
N ARG A 316 14.44 -10.58 0.83
CA ARG A 316 15.22 -11.16 1.93
C ARG A 316 16.60 -10.51 2.06
N ALA A 317 17.26 -10.25 0.93
CA ALA A 317 18.60 -9.69 0.87
C ALA A 317 18.64 -8.18 1.17
N PHE A 318 17.60 -7.44 0.79
CA PHE A 318 17.52 -5.99 0.90
C PHE A 318 16.23 -5.57 1.61
N PRO A 319 16.10 -5.84 2.92
CA PRO A 319 14.84 -5.76 3.65
C PRO A 319 14.28 -4.35 3.78
N SER A 320 15.14 -3.33 3.78
CA SER A 320 14.76 -1.91 3.89
C SER A 320 14.77 -1.18 2.54
N LEU A 321 14.59 -1.92 1.43
CA LEU A 321 14.57 -1.37 0.09
C LEU A 321 13.45 -0.33 -0.06
N PRO A 322 13.75 0.94 -0.39
CA PRO A 322 12.78 2.03 -0.49
C PRO A 322 12.00 1.99 -1.82
N VAL A 323 11.53 0.81 -2.21
CA VAL A 323 10.71 0.59 -3.39
C VAL A 323 9.28 0.28 -2.93
N PRO A 324 8.31 1.16 -3.19
CA PRO A 324 6.93 0.94 -2.78
C PRO A 324 6.31 -0.33 -3.38
N GLY A 325 5.65 -1.12 -2.54
CA GLY A 325 4.96 -2.33 -2.98
C GLY A 325 5.81 -3.60 -2.91
N ARG A 326 5.36 -4.65 -3.59
CA ARG A 326 6.13 -5.89 -3.77
C ARG A 326 6.78 -5.88 -5.15
N VAL A 327 8.09 -6.10 -5.19
CA VAL A 327 8.82 -6.38 -6.43
C VAL A 327 8.22 -7.61 -7.13
N VAL A 328 7.86 -7.42 -8.39
CA VAL A 328 7.25 -8.42 -9.29
C VAL A 328 8.22 -8.88 -10.39
N ALA A 329 9.30 -8.12 -10.60
CA ALA A 329 10.43 -8.54 -11.44
C ALA A 329 11.72 -7.87 -10.98
N ALA A 330 12.81 -8.63 -10.97
CA ALA A 330 14.16 -8.16 -10.68
C ALA A 330 15.13 -8.68 -11.75
N MET A 331 16.01 -7.81 -12.22
CA MET A 331 16.96 -8.08 -13.30
C MET A 331 18.30 -7.46 -12.93
N ARG A 332 19.39 -8.21 -13.05
CA ARG A 332 20.76 -7.79 -12.71
C ARG A 332 21.67 -7.86 -13.92
N GLY A 333 22.58 -6.90 -14.07
CA GLY A 333 23.60 -6.94 -15.13
C GLY A 333 24.30 -5.60 -15.32
N ASP A 334 24.94 -5.42 -16.47
CA ASP A 334 25.45 -4.10 -16.90
C ASP A 334 24.26 -3.29 -17.44
N LEU A 335 23.94 -2.19 -16.76
CA LEU A 335 22.85 -1.28 -17.13
C LEU A 335 23.27 -0.33 -18.26
N GLY A 336 24.55 -0.26 -18.59
CA GLY A 336 25.12 0.51 -19.69
C GLY A 336 26.42 1.21 -19.31
N GLY A 337 27.48 0.99 -20.11
CA GLY A 337 28.78 1.64 -19.93
C GLY A 337 29.60 1.05 -18.78
N GLY A 338 29.46 -0.26 -18.50
CA GLY A 338 30.16 -0.96 -17.42
C GLY A 338 29.54 -0.76 -16.03
N ILE A 339 28.38 -0.11 -15.95
CA ILE A 339 27.71 0.21 -14.68
C ILE A 339 26.83 -0.98 -14.31
N HIS A 340 27.30 -1.78 -13.35
CA HIS A 340 26.54 -2.91 -12.83
C HIS A 340 25.49 -2.49 -11.80
N GLY A 341 24.28 -3.03 -11.93
CA GLY A 341 23.19 -2.77 -11.01
C GLY A 341 21.99 -3.67 -11.22
N ARG A 342 20.84 -3.26 -10.70
CA ARG A 342 19.56 -3.95 -10.87
C ARG A 342 18.50 -3.04 -11.45
N LEU A 343 17.67 -3.58 -12.34
CA LEU A 343 16.40 -3.02 -12.74
C LEU A 343 15.30 -3.83 -12.05
N VAL A 344 14.44 -3.14 -11.29
CA VAL A 344 13.32 -3.79 -10.58
C VAL A 344 12.00 -3.14 -10.96
N TYR A 345 10.94 -3.93 -10.95
CA TYR A 345 9.56 -3.45 -11.08
C TYR A 345 8.77 -3.90 -9.86
N ALA A 346 8.03 -2.99 -9.23
CA ALA A 346 7.22 -3.27 -8.05
C ALA A 346 5.78 -2.84 -8.23
N ALA A 347 4.86 -3.61 -7.63
CA ALA A 347 3.44 -3.34 -7.65
C ALA A 347 2.96 -3.00 -6.22
N GLU A 348 2.35 -1.82 -6.08
CA GLU A 348 1.73 -1.36 -4.84
C GLU A 348 0.34 -2.01 -4.61
N LEU A 349 -0.27 -2.50 -5.69
CA LEU A 349 -1.54 -3.22 -5.74
C LEU A 349 -1.33 -4.57 -6.45
N ASN A 350 -2.37 -5.43 -6.50
CA ASN A 350 -2.29 -6.66 -7.30
C ASN A 350 -1.99 -6.29 -8.76
N LEU A 351 -0.89 -6.82 -9.31
CA LEU A 351 -0.48 -6.50 -10.68
C LEU A 351 -1.47 -7.02 -11.72
N ALA A 352 -2.02 -8.22 -11.53
CA ALA A 352 -3.00 -8.80 -12.43
C ALA A 352 -4.29 -7.96 -12.51
N ALA A 353 -4.71 -7.35 -11.41
CA ALA A 353 -5.91 -6.52 -11.36
C ALA A 353 -5.66 -5.05 -11.76
N SER A 354 -4.51 -4.50 -11.40
CA SER A 354 -4.21 -3.07 -11.59
C SER A 354 -3.47 -2.76 -12.88
N GLU A 355 -2.83 -3.77 -13.49
CA GLU A 355 -1.96 -3.67 -14.67
C GLU A 355 -0.93 -2.54 -14.56
N ARG A 356 -0.40 -2.34 -13.35
CA ARG A 356 0.47 -1.21 -13.02
C ARG A 356 1.64 -1.67 -12.15
N ALA A 357 2.83 -1.40 -12.64
CA ALA A 357 4.07 -1.58 -11.90
C ALA A 357 4.91 -0.29 -11.94
N ARG A 358 5.84 -0.14 -11.00
CA ARG A 358 6.76 0.99 -10.95
C ARG A 358 8.18 0.50 -11.07
N GLY A 359 8.89 1.02 -12.05
CA GLY A 359 10.30 0.70 -12.25
C GLY A 359 11.21 1.48 -11.29
N ALA A 360 12.29 0.83 -10.85
CA ALA A 360 13.40 1.48 -10.16
C ALA A 360 14.73 0.90 -10.65
N VAL A 361 15.76 1.74 -10.66
CA VAL A 361 17.15 1.31 -10.87
C VAL A 361 17.86 1.31 -9.52
N LEU A 362 18.50 0.20 -9.19
CA LEU A 362 19.29 0.02 -7.97
C LEU A 362 20.77 -0.03 -8.37
N LEU A 363 21.57 0.80 -7.71
CA LEU A 363 23.01 0.92 -7.93
C LEU A 363 23.75 0.74 -6.60
N PRO A 364 25.01 0.27 -6.62
CA PRO A 364 25.83 0.31 -5.42
C PRO A 364 26.02 1.76 -4.97
N ALA A 365 25.89 2.01 -3.67
CA ALA A 365 26.18 3.30 -3.09
C ALA A 365 27.66 3.67 -3.28
N PRO A 366 27.99 4.95 -3.57
CA PRO A 366 29.36 5.40 -3.49
C PRO A 366 29.88 5.33 -2.04
N PRO A 367 31.18 5.07 -1.82
CA PRO A 367 31.76 5.05 -0.49
C PRO A 367 31.48 6.35 0.28
N GLY A 368 30.94 6.23 1.50
CA GLY A 368 30.62 7.38 2.34
C GLY A 368 29.34 8.14 1.96
N ALA A 369 28.51 7.58 1.06
CA ALA A 369 27.20 8.13 0.74
C ALA A 369 26.36 8.32 2.01
N ARG A 370 25.77 9.52 2.17
CA ARG A 370 24.88 9.81 3.28
C ARG A 370 23.46 9.36 2.96
N PRO A 371 22.73 8.74 3.89
CA PRO A 371 21.32 8.44 3.67
C PRO A 371 20.53 9.70 3.31
N THR A 372 19.69 9.62 2.28
CA THR A 372 18.74 10.70 1.98
C THR A 372 17.63 10.71 3.04
N ALA A 373 16.87 11.80 3.12
CA ALA A 373 15.68 11.86 3.96
C ALA A 373 14.74 10.65 3.73
N PRO A 374 13.92 10.24 4.72
CA PRO A 374 12.95 9.16 4.59
C PRO A 374 12.08 9.25 3.33
N ALA A 375 11.68 10.47 2.96
CA ALA A 375 10.89 10.79 1.77
C ALA A 375 11.58 10.55 0.42
N GLY A 376 12.92 10.40 0.43
CA GLY A 376 13.75 10.52 -0.76
C GLY A 376 13.86 11.96 -1.26
N GLU A 377 14.77 12.18 -2.20
CA GLU A 377 14.95 13.46 -2.90
C GLU A 377 14.21 13.40 -4.23
N ARG A 378 13.26 14.31 -4.44
CA ARG A 378 12.46 14.37 -5.67
C ARG A 378 13.17 15.18 -6.75
N HIS A 379 13.23 14.62 -7.95
CA HIS A 379 13.77 15.23 -9.15
C HIS A 379 12.71 15.20 -10.24
N ASP A 380 11.78 16.17 -10.20
CA ASP A 380 10.61 16.19 -11.09
C ASP A 380 10.99 16.38 -12.57
N ASP A 381 12.10 17.09 -12.84
CA ASP A 381 12.70 17.25 -14.16
C ASP A 381 13.19 15.92 -14.76
N ARG A 382 13.65 15.01 -13.89
CA ARG A 382 14.07 13.65 -14.26
C ARG A 382 12.98 12.61 -14.03
N LYS A 383 11.85 12.98 -13.44
CA LYS A 383 10.77 12.05 -13.08
C LYS A 383 11.30 10.89 -12.21
N LEU A 384 12.19 11.22 -11.27
CA LEU A 384 12.83 10.27 -10.37
C LEU A 384 12.67 10.70 -8.91
N VAL A 385 12.66 9.72 -8.02
CA VAL A 385 12.92 9.90 -6.59
C VAL A 385 14.22 9.16 -6.25
N HIS A 386 15.17 9.88 -5.68
CA HIS A 386 16.45 9.36 -5.26
C HIS A 386 16.40 8.97 -3.78
N HIS A 387 16.64 7.70 -3.49
CA HIS A 387 16.87 7.22 -2.13
C HIS A 387 18.28 6.68 -1.99
N GLN A 388 18.96 7.09 -0.92
CA GLN A 388 20.21 6.47 -0.48
C GLN A 388 19.93 5.72 0.81
N ARG A 389 20.07 4.39 0.79
CA ARG A 389 19.86 3.52 1.95
C ARG A 389 21.00 2.52 2.02
N GLU A 390 21.71 2.50 3.14
CA GLU A 390 22.83 1.57 3.35
C GLU A 390 23.83 1.63 2.17
N ASP A 391 24.13 0.48 1.56
CA ASP A 391 25.01 0.32 0.41
C ASP A 391 24.29 0.39 -0.95
N ILE A 392 23.06 0.94 -1.00
CA ILE A 392 22.22 0.98 -2.21
C ILE A 392 21.73 2.41 -2.50
N THR A 393 21.97 2.85 -3.74
CA THR A 393 21.28 3.99 -4.35
C THR A 393 20.07 3.47 -5.13
N VAL A 394 18.88 3.99 -4.83
CA VAL A 394 17.62 3.66 -5.51
C VAL A 394 17.11 4.87 -6.27
N LEU A 395 16.95 4.71 -7.57
CA LEU A 395 16.38 5.70 -8.49
C LEU A 395 15.00 5.23 -8.94
N LEU A 396 13.99 5.64 -8.18
CA LEU A 396 12.60 5.23 -8.36
C LEU A 396 11.90 6.10 -9.40
N SER A 397 11.24 5.50 -10.38
CA SER A 397 10.43 6.23 -11.36
C SER A 397 9.19 6.85 -10.70
N THR A 398 8.94 8.14 -10.94
CA THR A 398 7.65 8.76 -10.58
C THR A 398 6.53 8.33 -11.53
N HIS A 399 6.88 7.81 -12.72
CA HIS A 399 5.94 7.17 -13.64
C HIS A 399 5.64 5.73 -13.21
N THR A 400 4.36 5.38 -13.25
CA THR A 400 3.92 3.99 -13.20
C THR A 400 3.95 3.45 -14.62
N ALA A 401 4.67 2.36 -14.84
CA ALA A 401 4.62 1.60 -16.07
C ALA A 401 3.33 0.76 -16.10
N GLY A 402 2.54 0.91 -17.14
CA GLY A 402 1.54 -0.06 -17.53
C GLY A 402 2.15 -1.18 -18.37
N PHE A 403 1.26 -1.96 -18.99
CA PHE A 403 1.65 -3.09 -19.85
C PHE A 403 2.44 -2.65 -21.09
N PHE A 404 2.27 -1.40 -21.52
CA PHE A 404 2.86 -0.90 -22.77
C PHE A 404 4.35 -0.62 -22.64
N ARG A 405 5.07 -1.00 -23.70
CA ARG A 405 6.52 -0.96 -23.80
C ARG A 405 7.08 0.45 -23.65
N GLU A 406 6.40 1.44 -24.24
CA GLU A 406 6.82 2.85 -24.27
C GLU A 406 6.86 3.46 -22.85
N GLU A 407 6.06 2.93 -21.92
CA GLU A 407 6.00 3.41 -20.53
C GLU A 407 7.16 2.88 -19.68
N GLN A 408 7.87 1.87 -20.17
CA GLN A 408 9.05 1.26 -19.55
C GLN A 408 10.36 1.74 -20.19
N GLU A 409 10.29 2.41 -21.34
CA GLU A 409 11.46 2.88 -22.08
C GLU A 409 12.12 4.08 -21.39
N ASP A 410 13.42 4.22 -21.64
CA ASP A 410 14.32 5.25 -21.10
C ASP A 410 14.53 5.31 -19.59
N LEU A 411 13.87 4.49 -18.76
CA LEU A 411 14.11 4.53 -17.30
C LEU A 411 15.59 4.32 -16.96
N VAL A 412 16.21 3.28 -17.52
CA VAL A 412 17.63 2.97 -17.27
C VAL A 412 18.52 4.11 -17.77
N ALA A 413 18.33 4.57 -19.01
CA ALA A 413 19.11 5.67 -19.57
C ALA A 413 18.98 6.97 -18.75
N ARG A 414 17.77 7.30 -18.32
CA ARG A 414 17.47 8.48 -17.49
C ARG A 414 18.08 8.38 -16.11
N ALA A 415 17.96 7.21 -15.46
CA ALA A 415 18.57 6.94 -14.16
C ALA A 415 20.11 7.01 -14.22
N LEU A 416 20.74 6.40 -15.24
CA LEU A 416 22.19 6.45 -15.41
C LEU A 416 22.70 7.86 -15.73
N THR A 417 21.96 8.62 -16.54
CA THR A 417 22.29 10.03 -16.82
C THR A 417 22.27 10.84 -15.53
N PHE A 418 21.20 10.71 -14.74
CA PHE A 418 21.09 11.37 -13.44
C PHE A 418 22.21 10.94 -12.48
N ALA A 419 22.52 9.64 -12.41
CA ALA A 419 23.58 9.12 -11.55
C ALA A 419 24.96 9.69 -11.90
N ARG A 420 25.28 9.85 -13.19
CA ARG A 420 26.53 10.50 -13.64
C ARG A 420 26.58 11.98 -13.29
N GLU A 421 25.49 12.70 -13.50
CA GLU A 421 25.40 14.14 -13.19
C GLU A 421 25.51 14.45 -11.69
N ARG A 422 25.23 13.47 -10.84
CA ARG A 422 25.20 13.61 -9.38
C ARG A 422 26.30 12.84 -8.66
N ASP A 423 27.28 12.31 -9.41
CA ASP A 423 28.39 11.51 -8.87
C ASP A 423 27.91 10.35 -7.97
N LEU A 424 26.80 9.71 -8.34
CA LEU A 424 26.19 8.59 -7.59
C LEU A 424 26.75 7.23 -8.03
N LEU A 425 27.75 7.22 -8.90
CA LEU A 425 28.39 6.00 -9.39
C LEU A 425 29.68 5.75 -8.61
N THR A 426 29.93 4.49 -8.26
CA THR A 426 31.25 4.06 -7.80
C THR A 426 32.23 4.17 -8.97
N GLY A 427 33.28 4.98 -8.80
CA GLY A 427 34.36 5.13 -9.79
C GLY A 427 35.21 3.89 -9.98
#